data_AF-A0A4Y2KSW3-F1
#
_entry.id   AF-A0A4Y2KSW3-F1
#
_cell.length_a   1.000
_cell.length_b   1.000
_cell.length_c   1.000
_cell.angle_alpha   90.00
_cell.angle_beta   90.00
_cell.angle_gamma   90.00
#
_symmetry.space_group_name_H-M   'P 1'
#
loop_
_entity.id
_entity.type
_entity.pdbx_description
1 polymer ?
#
loop_
_entity_poly.entity_id
_entity_poly.type
_entity_poly.pdbx_seq_one_letter_code
_entity_poly.pdbx_strand_id
1 'polypeptide(L)'
;MWRRSSTRLTMPCPVPTTPNGVYHHFQRAVVSREDISHGEVIMLTCLPGFQQMGPDSLRCWYGEWAVDNLPECVPSKNPAANLVILKENKSISWV
;
A
#
# COMPACT_ATOMS: atom_id res chain seq x y z
N MET A 1 -25.61 -19.03 7.53
CA MET A 1 -24.61 -18.07 7.02
C MET A 1 -23.58 -17.81 8.11
N TRP A 2 -22.65 -18.75 8.31
CA TRP A 2 -21.47 -18.60 9.17
C TRP A 2 -20.37 -19.44 8.54
N ARG A 3 -19.36 -18.79 7.95
CA ARG A 3 -18.30 -19.50 7.22
C ARG A 3 -17.32 -20.13 8.22
N ARG A 4 -17.48 -21.45 8.35
CA ARG A 4 -16.45 -22.51 8.47
C ARG A 4 -15.39 -22.35 9.59
N SER A 5 -15.62 -23.10 10.66
CA SER A 5 -14.62 -23.49 11.67
C SER A 5 -13.44 -24.27 11.05
N SER A 6 -12.17 -23.90 11.36
CA SER A 6 -10.99 -24.80 11.27
C SER A 6 -9.68 -24.24 11.91
N THR A 7 -9.29 -24.80 13.06
CA THR A 7 -7.95 -25.23 13.55
C THR A 7 -6.63 -24.40 13.47
N ARG A 8 -6.57 -23.14 13.03
CA ARG A 8 -5.48 -22.21 13.43
C ARG A 8 -6.04 -20.80 13.35
N LEU A 9 -5.90 -19.99 14.41
CA LEU A 9 -6.46 -18.63 14.49
C LEU A 9 -5.72 -17.65 13.57
N THR A 10 -5.69 -17.91 12.27
CA THR A 10 -5.16 -16.98 11.28
C THR A 10 -6.22 -15.92 11.01
N MET A 11 -6.09 -14.77 11.66
CA MET A 11 -6.99 -13.64 11.47
C MET A 11 -6.56 -12.82 10.25
N PRO A 12 -7.52 -12.38 9.41
CA PRO A 12 -7.24 -11.43 8.34
C PRO A 12 -6.97 -10.03 8.91
N CYS A 13 -6.22 -9.23 8.16
CA CYS A 13 -5.88 -7.87 8.55
C CYS A 13 -6.69 -6.86 7.70
N PRO A 14 -7.38 -5.91 8.32
CA PRO A 14 -8.07 -4.86 7.58
C PRO A 14 -7.05 -3.88 7.00
N VAL A 15 -7.19 -3.54 5.71
CA VAL A 15 -6.36 -2.53 5.04
C VAL A 15 -6.49 -1.18 5.76
N PRO A 16 -5.38 -0.56 6.17
CA PRO A 16 -5.41 0.70 6.89
C PRO A 16 -5.76 1.86 5.95
N THR A 17 -6.28 2.94 6.51
CA THR A 17 -6.56 4.17 5.75
C THR A 17 -5.32 5.04 5.73
N THR A 18 -4.69 5.20 4.57
CA THR A 18 -3.55 6.12 4.38
C THR A 18 -3.97 7.28 3.47
N PRO A 19 -3.94 8.54 3.93
CA PRO A 19 -4.23 9.68 3.09
C PRO A 19 -3.15 9.84 2.01
N ASN A 20 -3.56 10.22 0.79
CA ASN A 20 -2.68 10.40 -0.36
C ASN A 20 -1.86 9.15 -0.73
N GLY A 21 -2.36 7.96 -0.40
CA GLY A 21 -1.73 6.69 -0.75
C GLY A 21 -2.77 5.64 -1.13
N VAL A 22 -2.34 4.65 -1.90
CA VAL A 22 -3.14 3.53 -2.37
C VAL A 22 -2.38 2.24 -2.06
N TYR A 23 -3.04 1.29 -1.42
CA TYR A 23 -2.46 -0.03 -1.18
C TYR A 23 -2.70 -0.94 -2.37
N HIS A 24 -1.71 -1.75 -2.72
CA HIS A 24 -1.79 -2.77 -3.75
C HIS A 24 -1.54 -4.16 -3.18
N HIS A 25 -2.42 -5.10 -3.52
CA HIS A 25 -2.27 -6.52 -3.24
C HIS A 25 -2.08 -7.27 -4.57
N PHE A 26 -0.89 -7.87 -4.78
CA PHE A 26 -0.52 -8.54 -6.04
C PHE A 26 -0.89 -7.71 -7.29
N GLN A 27 -0.52 -6.42 -7.31
CA GLN A 27 -0.80 -5.45 -8.38
C GLN A 27 -2.25 -4.94 -8.47
N ARG A 28 -3.20 -5.47 -7.70
CA ARG A 28 -4.56 -4.93 -7.60
C ARG A 28 -4.63 -3.86 -6.51
N ALA A 29 -5.22 -2.70 -6.81
CA ALA A 29 -5.54 -1.71 -5.79
C ALA A 29 -6.60 -2.26 -4.81
N VAL A 30 -6.32 -2.16 -3.52
CA VAL A 30 -7.25 -2.55 -2.44
C VAL A 30 -7.78 -1.31 -1.73
N VAL A 31 -9.03 -1.37 -1.31
CA VAL A 31 -9.69 -0.25 -0.63
C VAL A 31 -9.48 -0.35 0.88
N SER A 32 -9.61 0.78 1.58
CA SER A 32 -9.53 0.80 3.04
C SER A 32 -10.58 -0.13 3.65
N ARG A 33 -10.22 -0.82 4.75
CA ARG A 33 -11.03 -1.82 5.46
C ARG A 33 -11.33 -3.11 4.69
N GLU A 34 -10.72 -3.31 3.52
CA GLU A 34 -10.75 -4.62 2.87
C GLU A 34 -9.94 -5.64 3.69
N ASP A 35 -10.36 -6.89 3.72
CA ASP A 35 -9.69 -7.94 4.50
C ASP A 35 -8.58 -8.61 3.67
N ILE A 36 -7.37 -8.62 4.21
CA ILE A 36 -6.20 -9.30 3.63
C ILE A 36 -5.90 -10.56 4.43
N SER A 37 -5.64 -11.68 3.75
CA SER A 37 -5.46 -12.95 4.43
C SER A 37 -4.15 -12.99 5.20
N HIS A 38 -4.12 -13.77 6.28
CA HIS A 38 -2.89 -13.98 7.03
C HIS A 38 -1.74 -14.47 6.14
N GLY A 39 -0.57 -13.86 6.32
CA GLY A 39 0.65 -14.19 5.58
C GLY A 39 0.80 -13.44 4.26
N GLU A 40 -0.26 -12.79 3.76
CA GLU A 40 -0.21 -11.97 2.55
C GLU A 40 0.45 -10.61 2.81
N VAL A 41 0.88 -9.96 1.73
CA VAL A 41 1.63 -8.70 1.76
C VAL A 41 0.96 -7.69 0.84
N ILE A 42 0.76 -6.48 1.34
CA ILE A 42 0.30 -5.33 0.54
C ILE A 42 1.43 -4.30 0.46
N MET A 43 1.45 -3.53 -0.62
CA MET A 43 2.46 -2.49 -0.85
C MET A 43 1.79 -1.13 -0.95
N LEU A 44 2.36 -0.12 -0.29
CA LEU A 44 1.84 1.24 -0.36
C LEU A 44 2.44 1.98 -1.56
N THR A 45 1.59 2.62 -2.35
CA THR A 45 2.00 3.55 -3.41
C THR A 45 1.43 4.92 -3.08
N CYS A 46 2.30 5.91 -2.87
CA CYS A 46 1.88 7.29 -2.65
C CYS A 46 1.47 7.98 -3.96
N LEU A 47 0.54 8.92 -3.85
CA LEU A 47 0.16 9.79 -4.96
C LEU A 47 1.36 10.64 -5.44
N PRO A 48 1.36 11.07 -6.70
CA PRO A 48 2.40 11.97 -7.22
C PRO A 48 2.57 13.23 -6.36
N GLY A 49 3.82 13.62 -6.10
CA GLY A 49 4.16 14.74 -5.21
C GLY A 49 4.22 14.38 -3.72
N PHE A 50 3.83 13.17 -3.33
CA PHE A 50 4.01 12.64 -1.99
C PHE A 50 5.13 11.59 -1.97
N GLN A 51 5.77 11.45 -0.82
CA GLN A 51 6.81 10.46 -0.58
C GLN A 51 6.39 9.58 0.59
N GLN A 52 6.63 8.27 0.44
CA GLN A 52 6.38 7.31 1.49
C GLN A 52 7.38 7.50 2.63
N MET A 53 6.87 7.56 3.85
CA MET A 53 7.64 7.47 5.09
C MET A 53 7.27 6.18 5.79
N GLY A 54 8.28 5.36 6.10
CA GLY A 54 8.10 4.04 6.70
C GLY A 54 8.20 2.89 5.69
N PRO A 55 7.74 1.69 6.07
CA PRO A 55 7.89 0.48 5.28
C PRO A 55 7.09 0.54 3.98
N ASP A 56 7.65 0.01 2.90
CA ASP A 56 7.01 -0.10 1.58
C ASP A 56 5.95 -1.18 1.52
N SER A 57 6.12 -2.22 2.34
CA SER A 57 5.29 -3.40 2.35
C SER A 57 4.80 -3.71 3.77
N LEU A 58 3.53 -4.10 3.85
CA LEU A 58 2.87 -4.52 5.08
C LEU A 58 2.51 -6.00 4.96
N ARG A 59 3.00 -6.82 5.88
CA ARG A 59 2.66 -8.24 5.95
C ARG A 59 1.57 -8.47 7.00
N CYS A 60 0.50 -9.15 6.63
CA CYS A 60 -0.55 -9.50 7.58
C CYS A 60 -0.11 -10.66 8.49
N TRP A 61 -0.16 -10.44 9.80
CA TRP A 61 0.28 -11.38 10.82
C TRP A 61 -0.76 -11.49 11.95
N TYR A 62 -1.49 -12.61 11.98
CA TYR A 62 -2.49 -12.91 13.00
C TYR A 62 -3.50 -11.77 13.30
N GLY A 63 -3.93 -11.04 12.26
CA GLY A 63 -4.92 -9.95 12.37
C GLY A 63 -4.32 -8.55 12.52
N GLU A 64 -2.99 -8.46 12.65
CA GLU A 64 -2.25 -7.21 12.75
C GLU A 64 -1.21 -7.08 11.63
N TRP A 65 -0.90 -5.86 11.23
CA TRP A 65 0.17 -5.61 10.27
C TRP A 65 1.52 -5.74 10.97
N ALA A 66 2.43 -6.56 10.43
CA ALA A 66 3.75 -6.83 11.00
C ALA A 66 4.74 -5.66 10.80
N VAL A 67 4.39 -4.49 11.33
CA VAL A 67 5.18 -3.26 11.30
C VAL A 67 5.00 -2.51 12.62
N ASP A 68 6.03 -1.77 13.05
CA ASP A 68 5.94 -0.95 14.27
C ASP A 68 5.04 0.27 14.05
N ASN A 69 5.10 0.87 12.85
CA ASN A 69 4.30 2.02 12.47
C ASN A 69 3.79 1.86 11.04
N LEU A 70 2.55 2.27 10.81
CA LEU A 70 1.97 2.28 9.48
C LEU A 70 2.66 3.33 8.59
N PRO A 71 2.87 3.04 7.31
CA PRO A 71 3.48 3.99 6.41
C PRO A 71 2.52 5.12 6.05
N GLU A 72 3.09 6.30 5.92
CA GLU A 72 2.37 7.53 5.62
C GLU A 72 2.93 8.20 4.37
N CYS A 73 2.05 8.83 3.60
CA CYS A 73 2.44 9.62 2.44
C CYS A 73 2.53 11.10 2.83
N VAL A 74 3.76 11.61 2.96
CA VAL A 74 4.02 13.02 3.30
C VAL A 74 4.37 13.82 2.04
N PRO A 75 4.09 15.13 1.99
CA PRO A 75 4.50 15.97 0.85
C PRO A 75 6.01 15.85 0.60
N SER A 76 6.39 15.46 -0.62
CA SER A 76 7.80 15.31 -0.95
C SER A 76 8.46 16.69 -1.04
N LYS A 77 9.59 16.85 -0.36
CA LYS A 77 10.46 18.02 -0.53
C LYS A 77 11.35 17.89 -1.77
N ASN A 78 11.35 16.73 -2.43
CA ASN A 78 12.17 16.50 -3.60
C ASN A 78 11.43 17.01 -4.86
N PRO A 79 11.95 18.03 -5.57
CA PRO A 79 11.33 18.50 -6.80
C PRO A 79 11.24 17.41 -7.87
N ALA A 80 12.04 16.33 -7.79
CA ALA A 80 11.95 15.19 -8.68
C ALA A 80 10.70 14.30 -8.47
N ALA A 81 10.05 14.33 -7.30
CA ALA A 81 8.77 13.64 -7.10
C ALA A 81 7.63 14.28 -7.92
N ASN A 82 7.72 15.59 -8.14
CA ASN A 82 6.84 16.32 -9.06
C ASN A 82 7.20 16.06 -10.54
N LEU A 83 8.45 15.66 -10.84
CA LEU A 83 8.86 15.32 -12.20
C LEU A 83 8.27 13.99 -12.71
N VAL A 84 7.73 13.12 -11.84
CA VAL A 84 7.02 11.90 -12.29
C VAL A 84 5.80 12.28 -13.13
N ILE A 85 5.12 13.37 -12.78
CA ILE A 85 4.01 13.94 -13.57
C ILE A 85 4.49 14.43 -14.96
N LEU A 86 5.75 14.86 -15.08
CA LEU A 86 6.32 15.34 -16.34
C LEU A 86 7.02 14.23 -17.15
N LYS A 87 7.28 13.05 -16.59
CA LYS A 87 7.87 11.93 -17.33
C LYS A 87 6.84 11.13 -18.13
N GLU A 88 5.57 11.09 -17.71
CA GLU A 88 4.47 10.51 -18.50
C GLU A 88 4.12 11.35 -19.75
N ASN A 89 4.72 12.54 -19.91
CA ASN A 89 4.61 13.37 -21.11
C ASN A 89 5.96 13.56 -21.85
N LYS A 90 6.92 12.65 -21.66
CA LYS A 90 8.16 12.63 -22.45
C LYS A 90 8.24 11.42 -23.38
N SER A 91 7.16 11.16 -24.11
CA SER A 91 7.23 10.48 -25.40
C SER A 91 7.44 11.51 -26.51
N ILE A 92 8.61 12.15 -26.57
CA ILE A 92 9.09 12.78 -27.81
C ILE A 92 10.53 12.33 -28.03
N SER A 93 10.60 11.33 -28.91
CA SER A 93 11.61 10.95 -29.89
C SER A 93 13.01 11.56 -29.80
N TRP A 94 14.01 10.69 -29.70
CA TRP A 94 15.30 10.89 -30.39
C TRP A 94 15.57 9.62 -31.21
N VAL A 95 15.15 9.66 -32.48
CA VAL A 95 15.82 9.20 -33.72
C VAL A 95 14.83 9.41 -34.86
#